data_AF-A0A382PV33-F1
#
_entry.id   AF-A0A382PV33-F1
#
_cell.length_a   1.000
_cell.length_b   1.000
_cell.length_c   1.000
_cell.angle_alpha   90.00
_cell.angle_beta   90.00
_cell.angle_gamma   90.00
#
_symmetry.space_group_name_H-M   'P 1'
#
loop_
_entity.id
_entity.type
_entity.pdbx_description
1 polymer ?
#
loop_
_entity_poly.entity_id
_entity_poly.type
_entity_poly.pdbx_seq_one_letter_code
_entity_poly.pdbx_strand_id
1 'polypeptide(L)'
;VRLDKSVTTLIIGDNGSGKSTILDALCFVLFGKAYRPIRKAQLVNSINQRECEVEIEFQIGTTQFKVIRGIKPNIFQIWRNGKELDQEAHSKDFQKILEEQILKLNYRSFTQVVILGSSCFIPFMQLPTSHRREVVEDILDIKIFSIMNLLLKQNYKTVNAEITELSVENRLQESNKKLQENHLGNIEETSSKRIKGLSAEKEGYQNDLANKQLKVGKLEEKIKNLIYAGDKHDKMTTLKILMESKKTSTEKRIKFFNEKDDCDVCEQPIKQSFK
;
A
#
# COMPACT_ATOMS: atom_id res chain seq x y z
N VAL A 1 -21.18 8.91 70.02
CA VAL A 1 -21.22 7.49 70.48
C VAL A 1 -19.80 6.95 70.43
N ARG A 2 -19.29 6.33 71.51
CA ARG A 2 -17.96 5.70 71.50
C ARG A 2 -18.12 4.23 71.14
N LEU A 3 -17.71 3.86 69.92
CA LEU A 3 -17.89 2.51 69.35
C LEU A 3 -16.61 1.65 69.45
N ASP A 4 -15.56 2.20 70.07
CA ASP A 4 -14.18 1.71 70.13
C ASP A 4 -13.81 1.04 71.47
N LYS A 5 -14.76 0.90 72.40
CA LYS A 5 -14.50 0.32 73.72
C LYS A 5 -14.27 -1.19 73.71
N SER A 6 -14.76 -1.89 72.70
CA SER A 6 -14.71 -3.35 72.58
C SER A 6 -14.48 -3.77 71.13
N VAL A 7 -13.90 -4.97 70.94
CA VAL A 7 -13.64 -5.54 69.61
C VAL A 7 -14.94 -5.81 68.85
N THR A 8 -15.99 -6.20 69.58
CA THR A 8 -17.34 -6.39 69.04
C THR A 8 -18.29 -5.36 69.66
N THR A 9 -19.06 -4.70 68.82
CA THR A 9 -20.04 -3.69 69.23
C THR A 9 -21.39 -4.03 68.61
N LEU A 10 -22.41 -4.19 69.46
CA LEU A 10 -23.77 -4.46 69.05
C LEU A 10 -24.58 -3.15 69.02
N ILE A 11 -25.18 -2.84 67.89
CA ILE A 11 -26.06 -1.68 67.72
C ILE A 11 -27.52 -2.15 67.73
N ILE A 12 -28.27 -1.79 68.77
CA ILE A 12 -29.68 -2.14 68.95
C ILE A 12 -30.55 -0.90 68.76
N GLY A 13 -31.76 -1.08 68.24
CA GLY A 13 -32.78 -0.05 68.12
C GLY A 13 -34.01 -0.58 67.43
N ASP A 14 -35.08 0.20 67.36
CA ASP A 14 -36.33 -0.21 66.72
C ASP A 14 -36.23 -0.28 65.19
N ASN A 15 -37.15 -0.99 64.55
CA ASN A 15 -37.24 -0.96 63.08
C ASN A 15 -37.44 0.48 62.60
N GLY A 16 -36.64 0.90 61.63
CA GLY A 16 -36.63 2.29 61.16
C GLY A 16 -35.69 3.25 61.92
N SER A 17 -35.01 2.80 62.99
CA SER A 17 -34.08 3.63 63.78
C SER A 17 -32.77 4.01 63.06
N GLY A 18 -32.61 3.68 61.78
CA GLY A 18 -31.42 4.02 61.00
C GLY A 18 -30.20 3.09 61.16
N LYS A 19 -30.34 1.92 61.81
CA LYS A 19 -29.23 0.95 61.96
C LYS A 19 -28.57 0.59 60.62
N SER A 20 -29.38 0.31 59.60
CA SER A 20 -28.87 -0.02 58.26
C SER A 20 -28.33 1.20 57.51
N THR A 21 -28.70 2.42 57.91
CA THR A 21 -28.20 3.67 57.31
C THR A 21 -26.69 3.82 57.52
N ILE A 22 -26.13 3.24 58.60
CA ILE A 22 -24.68 3.22 58.84
C ILE A 22 -23.96 2.45 57.72
N LEU A 23 -24.50 1.30 57.31
CA LEU A 23 -23.93 0.50 56.22
C LEU A 23 -24.03 1.24 54.88
N ASP A 24 -25.14 1.93 54.63
CA ASP A 24 -25.28 2.76 53.44
C ASP A 24 -24.32 3.95 53.45
N ALA A 25 -24.08 4.58 54.60
CA ALA A 25 -23.13 5.68 54.74
C ALA A 25 -21.70 5.21 54.44
N LEU A 26 -21.29 4.06 54.97
CA LEU A 26 -20.00 3.43 54.69
C LEU A 26 -19.81 3.10 53.20
N CYS A 27 -20.80 2.44 52.59
CA CYS A 27 -20.75 2.15 51.16
C CYS A 27 -20.77 3.43 50.32
N PHE A 28 -21.52 4.45 50.75
CA PHE A 28 -21.61 5.72 50.04
C PHE A 28 -20.28 6.47 50.06
N VAL A 29 -19.63 6.60 51.22
CA VAL A 29 -18.37 7.34 51.32
C VAL A 29 -17.21 6.64 50.58
N LEU A 30 -17.17 5.30 50.59
CA LEU A 30 -16.12 4.55 49.90
C LEU A 30 -16.38 4.41 48.39
N PHE A 31 -17.61 4.07 47.98
CA PHE A 31 -17.92 3.65 46.61
C PHE A 31 -18.91 4.56 45.86
N GLY A 32 -19.43 5.59 46.51
CA GLY A 32 -20.46 6.47 45.95
C GLY A 32 -21.82 5.80 45.73
N LYS A 33 -22.03 4.60 46.32
CA LYS A 33 -23.24 3.77 46.17
C LYS A 33 -23.77 3.36 47.53
N ALA A 34 -25.08 3.31 47.68
CA ALA A 34 -25.72 2.74 48.87
C ALA A 34 -25.53 1.21 48.87
N TYR A 35 -25.53 0.59 50.06
CA TYR A 35 -25.55 -0.87 50.19
C TYR A 35 -26.89 -1.43 49.71
N ARG A 36 -27.98 -0.77 50.10
CA ARG A 36 -29.32 -1.07 49.59
C ARG A 36 -29.45 -0.67 48.12
N PRO A 37 -30.30 -1.34 47.33
CA PRO A 37 -30.54 -1.01 45.91
C PRO A 37 -31.40 0.26 45.75
N ILE A 38 -30.94 1.37 46.31
CA ILE A 38 -31.58 2.69 46.27
C ILE A 38 -30.74 3.67 45.45
N ARG A 39 -31.38 4.71 44.91
CA ARG A 39 -30.68 5.75 44.15
C ARG A 39 -29.89 6.65 45.09
N LYS A 40 -28.74 7.17 44.63
CA LYS A 40 -27.90 8.12 45.40
C LYS A 40 -28.71 9.31 45.97
N ALA A 41 -29.64 9.86 45.21
CA ALA A 41 -30.49 10.97 45.66
C ALA A 41 -31.41 10.62 46.84
N GLN A 42 -31.73 9.34 47.05
CA GLN A 42 -32.56 8.85 48.15
C GLN A 42 -31.80 8.67 49.46
N LEU A 43 -30.46 8.83 49.45
CA LEU A 43 -29.66 8.87 50.67
C LEU A 43 -29.82 10.18 51.44
N VAL A 44 -30.26 11.25 50.77
CA VAL A 44 -30.48 12.56 51.38
C VAL A 44 -31.71 12.49 52.28
N ASN A 45 -31.58 13.03 53.50
CA ASN A 45 -32.69 13.13 54.44
C ASN A 45 -33.91 13.81 53.80
N SER A 46 -35.09 13.21 53.94
CA SER A 46 -36.36 13.70 53.39
C SER A 46 -36.84 15.02 54.00
N ILE A 47 -36.37 15.37 55.20
CA ILE A 47 -36.73 16.60 55.91
C ILE A 47 -35.99 17.81 55.33
N ASN A 48 -34.65 17.76 55.30
CA ASN A 48 -33.83 18.89 54.88
C ASN A 48 -33.55 18.90 53.36
N GLN A 49 -33.51 17.73 52.73
CA GLN A 49 -33.28 17.53 51.29
C GLN A 49 -32.01 18.15 50.69
N ARG A 50 -31.07 18.59 51.54
CA ARG A 50 -29.78 19.21 51.22
C ARG A 50 -28.72 18.81 52.26
N GLU A 51 -27.46 19.15 51.99
CA GLU A 51 -26.33 19.05 52.95
C GLU A 51 -26.12 17.64 53.50
N CYS A 52 -26.24 16.62 52.66
CA CYS A 52 -25.90 15.26 53.04
C CYS A 52 -24.40 15.08 52.88
N GLU A 53 -23.68 14.90 53.99
CA GLU A 53 -22.24 14.68 53.99
C GLU A 53 -21.90 13.43 54.82
N VAL A 54 -20.97 12.64 54.31
CA VAL A 54 -20.40 11.49 55.02
C VAL A 54 -18.90 11.57 54.94
N GLU A 55 -18.26 11.46 56.09
CA GLU A 55 -16.81 11.45 56.25
C GLU A 55 -16.38 10.14 56.91
N ILE A 56 -15.28 9.57 56.44
CA ILE A 56 -14.61 8.45 57.08
C ILE A 56 -13.10 8.69 57.15
N GLU A 57 -12.51 8.33 58.29
CA GLU A 57 -11.07 8.27 58.49
C GLU A 57 -10.67 6.82 58.72
N PHE A 58 -9.61 6.36 58.04
CA PHE A 58 -9.08 5.02 58.19
C PHE A 58 -7.57 4.99 57.93
N GLN A 59 -6.91 3.93 58.36
CA GLN A 59 -5.47 3.76 58.22
C GLN A 59 -5.16 2.47 57.45
N ILE A 60 -4.25 2.55 56.48
CA ILE A 60 -3.70 1.39 55.77
C ILE A 60 -2.18 1.39 55.97
N GLY A 61 -1.67 0.37 56.67
CA GLY A 61 -0.27 0.33 57.08
C GLY A 61 0.09 1.52 57.98
N THR A 62 0.97 2.40 57.51
CA THR A 62 1.38 3.63 58.21
C THR A 62 0.69 4.89 57.68
N THR A 63 -0.09 4.79 56.60
CA THR A 63 -0.71 5.94 55.95
C THR A 63 -2.14 6.15 56.46
N GLN A 64 -2.46 7.38 56.84
CA GLN A 64 -3.80 7.80 57.23
C GLN A 64 -4.54 8.37 56.02
N PHE A 65 -5.79 7.95 55.86
CA PHE A 65 -6.67 8.39 54.80
C PHE A 65 -7.95 8.98 55.39
N LYS A 66 -8.43 10.06 54.78
CA LYS A 66 -9.74 10.65 55.07
C LYS A 66 -10.49 10.84 53.77
N VAL A 67 -11.72 10.36 53.71
CA VAL A 67 -12.58 10.44 52.52
C VAL A 67 -13.87 11.15 52.89
N ILE A 68 -14.21 12.19 52.14
CA ILE A 68 -15.42 13.00 52.35
C ILE A 68 -16.27 12.92 51.10
N ARG A 69 -17.57 12.63 51.26
CA ARG A 69 -18.56 12.70 50.18
C ARG A 69 -19.80 13.46 50.56
N GLY A 70 -20.23 14.32 49.65
CA GLY A 70 -21.43 15.14 49.78
C GLY A 70 -22.47 14.89 48.69
N ILE A 71 -23.73 15.14 49.02
CA ILE A 71 -24.85 15.29 48.08
C ILE A 71 -25.53 16.63 48.38
N LYS A 72 -25.64 17.48 47.34
CA LYS A 72 -26.22 18.83 47.41
C LYS A 72 -25.60 19.68 48.56
N PRO A 73 -24.33 20.10 48.45
CA PRO A 73 -23.44 20.08 47.27
C PRO A 73 -22.77 18.72 47.02
N ASN A 74 -22.41 18.43 45.76
CA ASN A 74 -21.70 17.20 45.42
C ASN A 74 -20.21 17.36 45.70
N ILE A 75 -19.75 16.84 46.84
CA ILE A 75 -18.36 16.88 47.29
C ILE A 75 -17.77 15.49 47.14
N PHE A 76 -16.51 15.39 46.71
CA PHE A 76 -15.73 14.16 46.80
C PHE A 76 -14.25 14.52 46.99
N GLN A 77 -13.74 14.31 48.21
CA GLN A 77 -12.36 14.64 48.58
C GLN A 77 -11.68 13.43 49.20
N ILE A 78 -10.39 13.28 48.90
CA ILE A 78 -9.53 12.25 49.49
C ILE A 78 -8.31 12.96 50.06
N TRP A 79 -8.02 12.67 51.31
CA TRP A 79 -6.89 13.20 52.05
C TRP A 79 -5.96 12.06 52.40
N ARG A 80 -4.66 12.28 52.25
CA ARG A 80 -3.59 11.33 52.59
C ARG A 80 -2.60 12.03 53.52
N ASN A 81 -2.46 11.53 54.75
CA ASN A 81 -1.59 12.10 55.79
C ASN A 81 -1.81 13.60 55.99
N GLY A 82 -3.07 14.04 56.03
CA GLY A 82 -3.44 15.45 56.22
C GLY A 82 -3.24 16.35 55.00
N LYS A 83 -2.77 15.83 53.86
CA LYS A 83 -2.72 16.56 52.59
C LYS A 83 -3.84 16.07 51.67
N GLU A 84 -4.59 17.01 51.10
CA GLU A 84 -5.56 16.71 50.07
C GLU A 84 -4.85 16.16 48.82
N LEU A 85 -5.40 15.08 48.26
CA LEU A 85 -4.93 14.53 47.00
C LEU A 85 -5.30 15.52 45.89
N ASP A 86 -4.33 15.82 45.02
CA ASP A 86 -4.49 16.87 44.00
C ASP A 86 -5.69 16.61 43.10
N GLN A 87 -6.61 17.58 43.01
CA GLN A 87 -7.97 17.45 42.45
C GLN A 87 -8.05 17.65 40.92
N GLU A 88 -6.92 17.74 40.21
CA GLU A 88 -6.90 18.11 38.78
C GLU A 88 -7.62 17.10 37.85
N ALA A 89 -7.90 15.89 38.32
CA ALA A 89 -8.58 14.83 37.56
C ALA A 89 -10.11 14.84 37.71
N HIS A 90 -10.84 14.16 36.80
CA HIS A 90 -12.29 14.02 36.95
C HIS A 90 -12.63 13.14 38.16
N SER A 91 -13.80 13.34 38.78
CA SER A 91 -14.30 12.55 39.93
C SER A 91 -14.32 11.03 39.70
N LYS A 92 -14.36 10.57 38.44
CA LYS A 92 -14.23 9.14 38.08
C LYS A 92 -12.82 8.59 38.30
N ASP A 93 -11.80 9.40 38.10
CA ASP A 93 -10.41 8.98 38.24
C ASP A 93 -10.04 8.87 39.72
N PHE A 94 -10.54 9.79 40.56
CA PHE A 94 -10.47 9.66 42.02
C PHE A 94 -11.13 8.39 42.54
N GLN A 95 -12.28 7.99 41.96
CA GLN A 95 -12.95 6.76 42.33
C GLN A 95 -12.05 5.54 42.05
N LYS A 96 -11.42 5.52 40.88
CA LYS A 96 -10.50 4.43 40.50
C LYS A 96 -9.27 4.41 41.41
N ILE A 97 -8.69 5.56 41.72
CA ILE A 97 -7.55 5.64 42.65
C ILE A 97 -7.94 5.07 44.02
N LEU A 98 -9.11 5.45 44.54
CA LEU A 98 -9.60 4.95 45.82
C LEU A 98 -9.84 3.43 45.80
N GLU A 99 -10.50 2.89 44.78
CA GLU A 99 -10.83 1.46 44.70
C GLU A 99 -9.62 0.58 44.32
N GLU A 100 -8.82 0.99 43.35
CA GLU A 100 -7.74 0.15 42.78
C GLU A 100 -6.41 0.32 43.51
N GLN A 101 -6.07 1.52 43.97
CA GLN A 101 -4.75 1.80 44.56
C GLN A 101 -4.78 1.84 46.09
N ILE A 102 -5.81 2.46 46.68
CA ILE A 102 -5.89 2.66 48.14
C ILE A 102 -6.54 1.45 48.81
N LEU A 103 -7.81 1.17 48.49
CA LEU A 103 -8.59 0.09 49.11
C LEU A 103 -8.24 -1.29 48.55
N LYS A 104 -7.80 -1.34 47.28
CA LYS A 104 -7.60 -2.57 46.48
C LYS A 104 -8.83 -3.47 46.38
N LEU A 105 -10.00 -2.96 46.72
CA LEU A 105 -11.27 -3.67 46.73
C LEU A 105 -12.30 -2.83 45.98
N ASN A 106 -13.01 -3.45 45.05
CA ASN A 106 -14.17 -2.81 44.44
C ASN A 106 -15.41 -2.90 45.35
N TYR A 107 -16.47 -2.17 45.00
CA TYR A 107 -17.73 -2.17 45.75
C TYR A 107 -18.30 -3.58 45.98
N ARG A 108 -18.29 -4.44 44.95
CA ARG A 108 -18.86 -5.79 45.06
C ARG A 108 -18.06 -6.64 46.03
N SER A 109 -16.74 -6.67 45.87
CA SER A 109 -15.80 -7.37 46.75
C SER A 109 -15.97 -6.91 48.20
N PHE A 110 -16.08 -5.59 48.43
CA PHE A 110 -16.33 -5.04 49.76
C PHE A 110 -17.66 -5.54 50.36
N THR A 111 -18.75 -5.49 49.59
CA THR A 111 -20.05 -5.97 50.07
C THR A 111 -20.14 -7.47 50.29
N GLN A 112 -19.24 -8.25 49.70
CA GLN A 112 -19.22 -9.72 49.82
C GLN A 112 -18.29 -10.20 50.95
N VAL A 113 -17.20 -9.47 51.19
CA VAL A 113 -16.16 -9.85 52.15
C VAL A 113 -16.34 -9.14 53.50
N VAL A 114 -16.65 -7.85 53.50
CA VAL A 114 -16.67 -7.01 54.71
C VAL A 114 -18.07 -6.94 55.31
N ILE A 115 -19.10 -6.77 54.48
CA ILE A 115 -20.48 -6.67 54.94
C ILE A 115 -21.15 -8.03 54.85
N LEU A 116 -21.48 -8.62 56.00
CA LEU A 116 -22.33 -9.80 56.10
C LEU A 116 -23.70 -9.36 56.62
N GLY A 117 -24.67 -9.17 55.71
CA GLY A 117 -26.01 -8.69 56.04
C GLY A 117 -27.11 -9.69 55.69
N SER A 118 -28.29 -9.58 56.29
CA SER A 118 -29.41 -10.50 56.02
C SER A 118 -30.40 -10.00 54.94
N SER A 119 -30.52 -8.68 54.72
CA SER A 119 -31.64 -8.11 53.94
C SER A 119 -31.34 -7.77 52.48
N CYS A 120 -30.06 -7.72 52.06
CA CYS A 120 -29.65 -7.42 50.68
C CYS A 120 -28.40 -8.21 50.24
N PHE A 121 -28.02 -9.24 50.99
CA PHE A 121 -26.84 -10.04 50.69
C PHE A 121 -27.18 -11.15 49.71
N ILE A 122 -26.51 -11.15 48.57
CA ILE A 122 -26.52 -12.28 47.64
C ILE A 122 -25.29 -13.11 47.97
N PRO A 123 -25.44 -14.37 48.41
CA PRO A 123 -24.30 -15.24 48.69
C PRO A 123 -23.35 -15.34 47.50
N PHE A 124 -22.04 -15.35 47.79
CA PHE A 124 -20.99 -15.50 46.78
C PHE A 124 -21.25 -16.65 45.80
N MET A 125 -21.77 -17.79 46.29
CA MET A 125 -22.08 -18.97 45.48
C MET A 125 -23.20 -18.76 44.45
N GLN A 126 -24.08 -17.78 44.69
CA GLN A 126 -25.19 -17.43 43.79
C GLN A 126 -24.81 -16.33 42.79
N LEU A 127 -23.61 -15.74 42.91
CA LEU A 127 -23.16 -14.72 41.97
C LEU A 127 -22.84 -15.35 40.59
N PRO A 128 -23.10 -14.61 39.49
CA PRO A 128 -22.64 -14.98 38.16
C PRO A 128 -21.14 -15.25 38.13
N THR A 129 -20.71 -16.17 37.25
CA THR A 129 -19.30 -16.59 37.14
C THR A 129 -18.33 -15.43 36.92
N SER A 130 -18.73 -14.40 36.15
CA SER A 130 -17.93 -13.19 35.94
C SER A 130 -17.71 -12.41 37.25
N HIS A 131 -18.78 -12.21 38.03
CA HIS A 131 -18.71 -11.49 39.31
C HIS A 131 -17.96 -12.28 40.39
N ARG A 132 -18.11 -13.62 40.40
CA ARG A 132 -17.30 -14.47 41.28
C ARG A 132 -15.82 -14.34 40.97
N ARG A 133 -15.45 -14.38 39.69
CA ARG A 133 -14.07 -14.21 39.24
C ARG A 133 -13.52 -12.84 39.64
N GLU A 134 -14.28 -11.77 39.43
CA GLU A 134 -13.92 -10.40 39.83
C GLU A 134 -13.61 -10.32 41.34
N VAL A 135 -14.48 -10.88 42.20
CA VAL A 135 -14.25 -10.91 43.66
C VAL A 135 -13.01 -11.72 44.04
N VAL A 136 -12.77 -12.86 43.38
CA VAL A 136 -11.57 -13.69 43.65
C VAL A 136 -10.28 -13.01 43.18
N GLU A 137 -10.29 -12.37 42.02
CA GLU A 137 -9.14 -11.62 41.50
C GLU A 137 -8.79 -10.42 42.39
N ASP A 138 -9.80 -9.74 42.95
CA ASP A 138 -9.65 -8.68 43.94
C ASP A 138 -9.01 -9.19 45.24
N ILE A 139 -9.51 -10.30 45.81
CA ILE A 139 -9.02 -10.85 47.07
C ILE A 139 -7.57 -11.33 46.95
N LEU A 140 -7.24 -11.98 45.83
CA LEU A 140 -5.90 -12.53 45.59
C LEU A 140 -4.90 -11.48 45.05
N ASP A 141 -5.34 -10.25 44.79
CA ASP A 141 -4.55 -9.18 44.15
C ASP A 141 -3.90 -9.63 42.82
N ILE A 142 -4.63 -10.42 42.02
CA ILE A 142 -4.15 -11.00 40.75
C ILE A 142 -4.78 -10.34 39.52
N LYS A 143 -5.29 -9.11 39.67
CA LYS A 143 -5.87 -8.29 38.57
C LYS A 143 -4.91 -8.12 37.39
N ILE A 144 -3.61 -8.22 37.63
CA ILE A 144 -2.57 -8.10 36.61
C ILE A 144 -2.80 -9.04 35.42
N PHE A 145 -3.32 -10.26 35.64
CA PHE A 145 -3.59 -11.20 34.54
C PHE A 145 -4.75 -10.77 33.65
N SER A 146 -5.77 -10.15 34.23
CA SER A 146 -6.90 -9.59 33.48
C SER A 146 -6.45 -8.41 32.62
N ILE A 147 -5.58 -7.54 33.14
CA ILE A 147 -4.96 -6.44 32.39
C ILE A 147 -4.07 -6.98 31.27
N MET A 148 -3.21 -7.96 31.56
CA MET A 148 -2.35 -8.61 30.57
C MET A 148 -3.16 -9.21 29.41
N ASN A 149 -4.26 -9.89 29.71
CA ASN A 149 -5.13 -10.45 28.67
C ASN A 149 -5.81 -9.35 27.83
N LEU A 150 -6.18 -8.24 28.44
CA LEU A 150 -6.74 -7.10 27.71
C LEU A 150 -5.71 -6.49 26.75
N LEU A 151 -4.49 -6.24 27.22
CA LEU A 151 -3.39 -5.74 26.38
C LEU A 151 -3.04 -6.72 25.27
N LEU A 152 -2.99 -8.02 25.57
CA LEU A 152 -2.73 -9.05 24.57
C LEU A 152 -3.81 -9.05 23.48
N LYS A 153 -5.09 -8.93 23.83
CA LYS A 153 -6.18 -8.82 22.86
C LYS A 153 -6.09 -7.55 22.02
N GLN A 154 -5.67 -6.44 22.60
CA GLN A 154 -5.46 -5.19 21.86
C GLN A 154 -4.31 -5.35 20.86
N ASN A 155 -3.15 -5.85 21.32
CA ASN A 155 -1.99 -6.09 20.47
C ASN A 155 -2.33 -7.08 19.35
N TYR A 156 -3.05 -8.16 19.66
CA TYR A 156 -3.50 -9.14 18.65
C TYR A 156 -4.40 -8.50 17.59
N LYS A 157 -5.27 -7.55 17.96
CA LYS A 157 -6.08 -6.81 16.99
C LYS A 157 -5.23 -5.90 16.12
N THR A 158 -4.28 -5.17 16.69
CA THR A 158 -3.38 -4.28 15.95
C THR A 158 -2.53 -5.06 14.96
N VAL A 159 -1.89 -6.15 15.41
CA VAL A 159 -1.07 -7.01 14.54
C VAL A 159 -1.91 -7.63 13.43
N ASN A 160 -3.14 -8.07 13.71
CA ASN A 160 -4.02 -8.57 12.65
C ASN A 160 -4.43 -7.50 11.64
N ALA A 161 -4.65 -6.25 12.09
CA ALA A 161 -4.92 -5.15 11.18
C ALA A 161 -3.71 -4.91 10.25
N GLU A 162 -2.50 -4.87 10.79
CA GLU A 162 -1.26 -4.75 10.01
C GLU A 162 -1.09 -5.91 9.01
N ILE A 163 -1.36 -7.15 9.43
CA ILE A 163 -1.33 -8.33 8.53
C ILE A 163 -2.33 -8.14 7.38
N THR A 164 -3.55 -7.66 7.67
CA THR A 164 -4.54 -7.44 6.62
C THR A 164 -4.12 -6.34 5.65
N GLU A 165 -3.56 -5.24 6.12
CA GLU A 165 -3.05 -4.16 5.29
C GLU A 165 -1.91 -4.63 4.38
N LEU A 166 -0.91 -5.31 4.94
CA LEU A 166 0.20 -5.90 4.18
C LEU A 166 -0.28 -6.93 3.15
N SER A 167 -1.35 -7.68 3.46
CA SER A 167 -1.93 -8.63 2.50
C SER A 167 -2.58 -7.94 1.30
N VAL A 168 -3.21 -6.78 1.52
CA VAL A 168 -3.80 -5.96 0.45
C VAL A 168 -2.72 -5.35 -0.42
N GLU A 169 -1.67 -4.81 0.22
CA GLU A 169 -0.52 -4.24 -0.49
C GLU A 169 0.18 -5.29 -1.36
N ASN A 170 0.43 -6.49 -0.83
CA ASN A 170 1.01 -7.60 -1.60
C ASN A 170 0.15 -7.97 -2.82
N ARG A 171 -1.18 -8.04 -2.68
CA ARG A 171 -2.08 -8.30 -3.82
C ARG A 171 -1.99 -7.21 -4.89
N LEU A 172 -1.86 -5.95 -4.48
CA LEU A 172 -1.71 -4.84 -5.41
C LEU A 172 -0.37 -4.91 -6.15
N GLN A 173 0.72 -5.24 -5.45
CA GLN A 173 2.03 -5.46 -6.06
C GLN A 173 2.03 -6.66 -7.03
N GLU A 174 1.39 -7.77 -6.68
CA GLU A 174 1.23 -8.91 -7.59
C GLU A 174 0.44 -8.54 -8.87
N SER A 175 -0.63 -7.76 -8.72
CA SER A 175 -1.41 -7.26 -9.86
C SER A 175 -0.57 -6.35 -10.76
N ASN A 176 0.20 -5.43 -10.16
CA ASN A 176 1.10 -4.55 -10.90
C ASN A 176 2.19 -5.33 -11.61
N LYS A 177 2.79 -6.33 -10.95
CA LYS A 177 3.79 -7.21 -11.55
C LYS A 177 3.22 -7.93 -12.78
N LYS A 178 2.03 -8.53 -12.69
CA LYS A 178 1.36 -9.19 -13.81
C LYS A 178 1.09 -8.22 -14.98
N LEU A 179 0.67 -7.00 -14.68
CA LEU A 179 0.47 -5.96 -15.70
C LEU A 179 1.79 -5.64 -16.43
N GLN A 180 2.89 -5.43 -15.68
CA GLN A 180 4.20 -5.15 -16.25
C GLN A 180 4.74 -6.33 -17.08
N GLU A 181 4.57 -7.57 -16.61
CA GLU A 181 4.94 -8.78 -17.34
C GLU A 181 4.17 -8.88 -18.67
N ASN A 182 2.86 -8.63 -18.66
CA ASN A 182 2.04 -8.61 -19.88
C ASN A 182 2.48 -7.50 -20.85
N HIS A 183 2.78 -6.30 -20.33
CA HIS A 183 3.29 -5.20 -21.14
C HIS A 183 4.65 -5.54 -21.78
N LEU A 184 5.56 -6.15 -21.02
CA LEU A 184 6.85 -6.59 -21.53
C LEU A 184 6.69 -7.64 -22.63
N GLY A 185 5.85 -8.65 -22.41
CA GLY A 185 5.55 -9.66 -23.42
C GLY A 185 4.98 -9.07 -24.72
N ASN A 186 4.06 -8.10 -24.62
CA ASN A 186 3.52 -7.39 -25.79
C ASN A 186 4.60 -6.60 -26.56
N ILE A 187 5.53 -5.96 -25.85
CA ILE A 187 6.65 -5.22 -26.45
C ILE A 187 7.62 -6.19 -27.16
N GLU A 188 7.95 -7.32 -26.54
CA GLU A 188 8.78 -8.37 -27.13
C GLU A 188 8.12 -8.95 -28.39
N GLU A 189 6.83 -9.22 -28.35
CA GLU A 189 6.10 -9.72 -29.50
C GLU A 189 6.07 -8.69 -30.65
N THR A 190 5.82 -7.41 -30.33
CA THR A 190 5.77 -6.33 -31.32
C THR A 190 7.15 -6.08 -31.95
N SER A 191 8.20 -6.06 -31.12
CA SER A 191 9.58 -5.89 -31.59
C SER A 191 10.04 -7.07 -32.44
N SER A 192 9.73 -8.31 -32.05
CA SER A 192 10.04 -9.50 -32.85
C SER A 192 9.32 -9.51 -34.21
N LYS A 193 8.03 -9.11 -34.26
CA LYS A 193 7.28 -8.92 -35.51
C LYS A 193 7.93 -7.85 -36.39
N ARG A 194 8.36 -6.73 -35.80
CA ARG A 194 9.01 -5.63 -36.52
C ARG A 194 10.38 -6.04 -37.07
N ILE A 195 11.18 -6.79 -36.30
CA ILE A 195 12.47 -7.35 -36.76
C ILE A 195 12.25 -8.28 -37.95
N LYS A 196 11.26 -9.19 -37.87
CA LYS A 196 10.92 -10.10 -38.97
C LYS A 196 10.48 -9.35 -40.23
N GLY A 197 9.69 -8.28 -40.09
CA GLY A 197 9.30 -7.42 -41.20
C GLY A 197 10.50 -6.74 -41.87
N LEU A 198 11.38 -6.12 -41.07
CA LEU A 198 12.59 -5.46 -41.57
C LEU A 198 13.57 -6.44 -42.23
N SER A 199 13.69 -7.68 -41.73
CA SER A 199 14.52 -8.70 -42.38
C SER A 199 13.95 -9.12 -43.74
N ALA A 200 12.64 -9.25 -43.87
CA ALA A 200 12.00 -9.58 -45.14
C ALA A 200 12.15 -8.45 -46.17
N GLU A 201 11.99 -7.19 -45.75
CA GLU A 201 12.27 -6.03 -46.60
C GLU A 201 13.73 -5.99 -47.05
N LYS A 202 14.67 -6.28 -46.14
CA LYS A 202 16.10 -6.36 -46.47
C LYS A 202 16.38 -7.44 -47.52
N GLU A 203 15.80 -8.62 -47.41
CA GLU A 203 15.91 -9.67 -48.44
C GLU A 203 15.30 -9.23 -49.77
N GLY A 204 14.14 -8.55 -49.75
CA GLY A 204 13.54 -7.96 -50.95
C GLY A 204 14.48 -6.99 -51.66
N TYR A 205 15.07 -6.04 -50.92
CA TYR A 205 16.05 -5.10 -51.46
C TYR A 205 17.31 -5.79 -51.98
N GLN A 206 17.79 -6.85 -51.33
CA GLN A 206 18.94 -7.63 -51.80
C GLN A 206 18.63 -8.36 -53.11
N ASN A 207 17.45 -8.96 -53.24
CA ASN A 207 17.01 -9.62 -54.47
C ASN A 207 16.86 -8.61 -55.62
N ASP A 208 16.27 -7.44 -55.35
CA ASP A 208 16.17 -6.37 -56.34
C ASP A 208 17.54 -5.84 -56.76
N LEU A 209 18.48 -5.72 -55.83
CA LEU A 209 19.85 -5.32 -56.11
C LEU A 209 20.55 -6.36 -57.00
N ALA A 210 20.40 -7.65 -56.70
CA ALA A 210 20.93 -8.74 -57.52
C ALA A 210 20.32 -8.73 -58.94
N ASN A 211 19.01 -8.52 -59.05
CA ASN A 211 18.32 -8.40 -60.33
C ASN A 211 18.80 -7.19 -61.15
N LYS A 212 19.01 -6.04 -60.50
CA LYS A 212 19.58 -4.85 -61.15
C LYS A 212 21.02 -5.10 -61.60
N GLN A 213 21.84 -5.75 -60.78
CA GLN A 213 23.21 -6.14 -61.14
C GLN A 213 23.24 -7.08 -62.36
N LEU A 214 22.35 -8.09 -62.42
CA LEU A 214 22.22 -8.95 -63.60
C LEU A 214 21.81 -8.17 -64.84
N LYS A 215 20.89 -7.20 -64.72
CA LYS A 215 20.52 -6.32 -65.84
C LYS A 215 21.69 -5.45 -66.29
N VAL A 216 22.47 -4.91 -65.36
CA VAL A 216 23.68 -4.15 -65.67
C VAL A 216 24.69 -5.02 -66.41
N GLY A 217 24.98 -6.24 -65.93
CA GLY A 217 25.90 -7.16 -66.62
C GLY A 217 25.46 -7.51 -68.05
N LYS A 218 24.16 -7.72 -68.27
CA LYS A 218 23.61 -7.94 -69.63
C LYS A 218 23.77 -6.71 -70.53
N LEU A 219 23.61 -5.50 -69.98
CA LEU A 219 23.81 -4.26 -70.72
C LEU A 219 25.30 -4.04 -71.03
N GLU A 220 26.20 -4.35 -70.10
CA GLU A 220 27.65 -4.30 -70.29
C GLU A 220 28.10 -5.26 -71.39
N GLU A 221 27.56 -6.49 -71.44
CA GLU A 221 27.81 -7.43 -72.55
C GLU A 221 27.33 -6.87 -73.90
N LYS A 222 26.13 -6.29 -73.93
CA LYS A 222 25.61 -5.65 -75.15
C LYS A 222 26.51 -4.49 -75.61
N ILE A 223 26.99 -3.67 -74.67
CA ILE A 223 27.92 -2.58 -74.96
C ILE A 223 29.23 -3.13 -75.56
N LYS A 224 29.82 -4.17 -74.96
CA LYS A 224 31.03 -4.83 -75.51
C LYS A 224 30.81 -5.34 -76.93
N ASN A 225 29.69 -5.99 -77.19
CA ASN A 225 29.35 -6.51 -78.52
C ASN A 225 29.16 -5.38 -79.55
N LEU A 226 28.52 -4.28 -79.15
CA LEU A 226 28.33 -3.10 -80.00
C LEU A 226 29.66 -2.40 -80.30
N ILE A 227 30.57 -2.29 -79.33
CA ILE A 227 31.93 -1.75 -79.55
C ILE A 227 32.68 -2.61 -80.57
N TYR A 228 32.65 -3.94 -80.43
CA TYR A 228 33.27 -4.85 -81.40
C TYR A 228 32.65 -4.75 -82.80
N ALA A 229 31.33 -4.57 -82.89
CA ALA A 229 30.64 -4.34 -84.15
C ALA A 229 31.01 -2.98 -84.77
N GLY A 230 31.20 -1.94 -83.96
CA GLY A 230 31.71 -0.63 -84.37
C GLY A 230 33.10 -0.70 -85.00
N ASP A 231 34.05 -1.37 -84.34
CA ASP A 231 35.40 -1.58 -84.87
C ASP A 231 35.40 -2.31 -86.23
N LYS A 232 34.48 -3.27 -86.40
CA LYS A 232 34.30 -4.00 -87.65
C LYS A 232 33.65 -3.13 -88.73
N HIS A 233 32.72 -2.27 -88.33
CA HIS A 233 32.09 -1.30 -89.22
C HIS A 233 33.11 -0.28 -89.72
N ASP A 234 33.97 0.28 -88.86
CA ASP A 234 35.00 1.23 -89.25
C ASP A 234 36.00 0.64 -90.25
N LYS A 235 36.39 -0.63 -90.06
CA LYS A 235 37.20 -1.38 -91.05
C LYS A 235 36.47 -1.54 -92.38
N MET A 236 35.17 -1.83 -92.36
CA MET A 236 34.35 -1.95 -93.58
C MET A 236 34.20 -0.60 -94.29
N THR A 237 34.01 0.49 -93.55
CA THR A 237 33.91 1.86 -94.07
C THR A 237 35.22 2.29 -94.74
N THR A 238 36.36 1.96 -94.12
CA THR A 238 37.69 2.20 -94.70
C THR A 238 37.88 1.43 -96.00
N LEU A 239 37.47 0.15 -96.05
CA LEU A 239 37.49 -0.67 -97.26
C LEU A 239 36.55 -0.12 -98.35
N LYS A 240 35.38 0.39 -97.97
CA LYS A 240 34.43 1.00 -98.90
C LYS A 240 35.01 2.27 -99.53
N ILE A 241 35.63 3.14 -98.73
CA ILE A 241 36.33 4.35 -99.22
C ILE A 241 37.49 3.97 -100.17
N LEU A 242 38.23 2.90 -99.86
CA LEU A 242 39.28 2.37 -100.73
C LEU A 242 38.73 1.81 -102.06
N MET A 243 37.59 1.14 -102.04
CA MET A 243 36.93 0.63 -103.23
C MET A 243 36.33 1.76 -104.08
N GLU A 244 35.73 2.78 -103.45
CA GLU A 244 35.22 3.97 -104.13
C GLU A 244 36.33 4.81 -104.76
N SER A 245 37.49 4.96 -104.10
CA SER A 245 38.65 5.64 -104.68
C SER A 245 39.26 4.85 -105.85
N LYS A 246 39.31 3.52 -105.76
CA LYS A 246 39.70 2.66 -106.90
C LYS A 246 38.69 2.72 -108.03
N LYS A 247 37.39 2.70 -107.74
CA LYS A 247 36.33 2.84 -108.75
C LYS A 247 36.46 4.17 -109.49
N THR A 248 36.55 5.28 -108.76
CA THR A 248 36.73 6.62 -109.36
C THR A 248 38.06 6.76 -110.11
N SER A 249 39.16 6.16 -109.65
CA SER A 249 40.42 6.09 -110.41
C SER A 249 40.28 5.29 -111.71
N THR A 250 39.51 4.20 -111.69
CA THR A 250 39.31 3.34 -112.85
C THR A 250 38.34 3.99 -113.84
N GLU A 251 37.28 4.65 -113.36
CA GLU A 251 36.37 5.46 -114.16
C GLU A 251 37.10 6.65 -114.81
N LYS A 252 38.00 7.32 -114.10
CA LYS A 252 38.88 8.36 -114.68
C LYS A 252 39.80 7.79 -115.76
N ARG A 253 40.35 6.59 -115.55
CA ARG A 253 41.14 5.89 -116.59
C ARG A 253 40.28 5.52 -117.80
N ILE A 254 39.10 4.97 -117.61
CA ILE A 254 38.15 4.63 -118.69
C ILE A 254 37.74 5.90 -119.46
N LYS A 255 37.44 7.00 -118.78
CA LYS A 255 37.17 8.30 -119.44
C LYS A 255 38.37 8.81 -120.23
N PHE A 256 39.58 8.70 -119.68
CA PHE A 256 40.80 9.10 -120.39
C PHE A 256 40.98 8.32 -121.70
N PHE A 257 40.78 7.00 -121.70
CA PHE A 257 40.88 6.17 -122.90
C PHE A 257 39.74 6.38 -123.91
N ASN A 258 38.56 6.81 -123.46
CA ASN A 258 37.41 7.05 -124.33
C ASN A 258 37.33 8.47 -124.92
N GLU A 259 37.85 9.49 -124.23
CA GLU A 259 37.69 10.90 -124.62
C GLU A 259 38.96 11.53 -125.21
N LYS A 260 40.15 10.93 -125.03
CA LYS A 260 41.41 11.46 -125.58
C LYS A 260 42.05 10.49 -126.57
N ASP A 261 42.26 10.97 -127.78
CA ASP A 261 42.85 10.19 -128.89
C ASP A 261 44.38 10.27 -128.91
N ASP A 262 44.96 11.23 -128.17
CA ASP A 262 46.38 11.51 -128.08
C ASP A 262 46.82 11.65 -126.61
N CYS A 263 48.02 11.14 -126.29
CA CYS A 263 48.55 11.15 -124.92
C CYS A 263 49.16 12.51 -124.55
N ASP A 264 48.61 13.20 -123.54
CA ASP A 264 49.01 14.56 -123.12
C ASP A 264 50.47 14.72 -122.63
N VAL A 265 51.25 13.63 -122.47
CA VAL A 265 52.64 13.69 -121.98
C VAL A 265 53.67 13.44 -123.08
N CYS A 266 53.29 12.73 -124.15
CA CYS A 266 54.22 12.34 -125.21
C CYS A 266 53.65 12.47 -126.64
N GLU A 267 52.45 13.02 -126.79
CA GLU A 267 51.81 13.46 -128.05
C GLU A 267 51.83 12.43 -129.20
N GLN A 268 51.73 11.14 -128.88
CA GLN A 268 51.58 10.06 -129.85
C GLN A 268 50.14 9.51 -129.87
N PRO A 269 49.61 9.14 -131.06
CA PRO A 269 48.23 8.67 -131.22
C PRO A 269 48.03 7.28 -130.62
N ILE A 270 46.95 7.11 -129.85
CA ILE A 270 46.62 5.86 -129.13
C ILE A 270 46.05 4.83 -130.12
N LYS A 271 46.69 3.65 -130.23
CA LYS A 271 46.29 2.55 -131.12
C LYS A 271 44.91 1.98 -130.74
N GLN A 272 44.10 1.68 -131.76
CA GLN A 272 42.68 1.29 -131.68
C GLN A 272 42.36 0.00 -130.91
N SER A 273 43.37 -0.81 -130.55
CA SER A 273 43.21 -2.00 -129.71
C SER A 273 43.16 -1.71 -128.20
N PHE A 274 43.37 -0.46 -127.79
CA PHE A 274 43.43 -0.01 -126.39
C PHE A 274 42.41 1.08 -126.04
N LYS A 275 41.43 1.31 -126.92
CA LYS A 275 40.19 2.04 -126.63
C LYS A 275 39.09 1.03 -126.30
#